data_AF-A0AAE1QP86-F1
#
_entry.id   AF-A0AAE1QP86-F1
#
_cell.length_a   1.000
_cell.length_b   1.000
_cell.length_c   1.000
_cell.angle_alpha   90.00
_cell.angle_beta   90.00
_cell.angle_gamma   90.00
#
_symmetry.space_group_name_H-M   'P 1'
#
loop_
_entity.id
_entity.type
_entity.pdbx_description
1 polymer ?
#
loop_
_entity_poly.entity_id
_entity_poly.type
_entity_poly.pdbx_seq_one_letter_code
_entity_poly.pdbx_strand_id
1 'polypeptide(L)'
;MMIAKCNLAGKPVICATQMLESMVKKPRPTRAESSDVANAVLDGADCVMLSGETAKGDYPLQTVQTMHKICLEAEAAMHTKQEFVDMSNRTPTPTDSTTAVAIAAVNASLKCVATAIICITTTGKSAHVVSKYRPRCPIIAVSRLTQTCRQAHLFRGILPLYFEQDRDIDWLQDIDKRIRAAINFGKTNNVIKVGDAVIVITGWRKGSGATNTMRIVYVD
;
A
#
# COMPACT_ATOMS: atom_id res chain seq x y z
N MET A 1 1.84 -21.08 3.96
CA MET A 1 2.00 -21.55 2.55
C MET A 1 1.28 -20.66 1.53
N MET A 2 -0.04 -20.42 1.65
CA MET A 2 -0.80 -19.67 0.62
C MET A 2 -0.37 -18.20 0.51
N ILE A 3 -0.21 -17.51 1.64
CA ILE A 3 0.21 -16.10 1.69
C ILE A 3 1.53 -15.89 0.92
N ALA A 4 2.56 -16.67 1.23
CA ALA A 4 3.85 -16.60 0.55
C ALA A 4 3.74 -16.82 -0.99
N LYS A 5 2.88 -17.72 -1.46
CA LYS A 5 2.66 -17.93 -2.91
C LYS A 5 1.99 -16.72 -3.56
N CYS A 6 1.02 -16.11 -2.90
CA CYS A 6 0.36 -14.89 -3.37
C CYS A 6 1.34 -13.70 -3.42
N ASN A 7 2.15 -13.53 -2.38
CA ASN A 7 3.19 -12.50 -2.33
C ASN A 7 4.17 -12.63 -3.51
N LEU A 8 4.67 -13.84 -3.77
CA LEU A 8 5.55 -14.12 -4.92
C LEU A 8 4.87 -13.79 -6.27
N ALA A 9 3.59 -14.13 -6.41
CA ALA A 9 2.81 -13.83 -7.59
C ALA A 9 2.41 -12.34 -7.70
N GLY A 10 2.56 -11.54 -6.65
CA GLY A 10 2.09 -10.15 -6.59
C GLY A 10 0.56 -10.04 -6.66
N LYS A 11 -0.16 -11.03 -6.12
CA LYS A 11 -1.63 -11.04 -6.04
C LYS A 11 -2.04 -10.84 -4.58
N PRO A 12 -3.12 -10.07 -4.32
CA PRO A 12 -3.55 -9.81 -2.96
C PRO A 12 -4.06 -11.08 -2.29
N VAL A 13 -3.83 -11.20 -0.99
CA VAL A 13 -4.31 -12.33 -0.18
C VAL A 13 -4.93 -11.84 1.13
N ILE A 14 -6.06 -12.45 1.49
CA ILE A 14 -6.87 -12.08 2.65
C ILE A 14 -6.83 -13.22 3.65
N CYS A 15 -6.41 -12.95 4.88
CA CYS A 15 -6.60 -13.85 6.02
C CYS A 15 -7.97 -13.53 6.65
N ALA A 16 -8.75 -14.56 6.94
CA ALA A 16 -10.17 -14.40 7.24
C ALA A 16 -10.65 -15.42 8.26
N THR A 17 -11.79 -15.08 8.88
CA THR A 17 -12.55 -15.85 9.88
C THR A 17 -11.91 -15.94 11.26
N GLN A 18 -12.73 -15.69 12.29
CA GLN A 18 -12.41 -15.84 13.71
C GLN A 18 -11.15 -15.10 14.19
N MET A 19 -10.73 -14.06 13.47
CA MET A 19 -9.49 -13.33 13.79
C MET A 19 -9.59 -12.64 15.15
N LEU A 20 -10.78 -12.14 15.52
CA LEU A 20 -11.06 -11.52 16.82
C LEU A 20 -12.40 -12.04 17.41
N GLU A 21 -12.71 -13.33 17.23
CA GLU A 21 -14.03 -13.92 17.50
C GLU A 21 -14.61 -13.60 18.89
N SER A 22 -13.79 -13.64 19.95
CA SER A 22 -14.26 -13.34 21.31
C SER A 22 -14.81 -11.93 21.44
N MET A 23 -14.41 -11.01 20.56
CA MET A 23 -14.89 -9.63 20.54
C MET A 23 -16.34 -9.47 20.06
N VAL A 24 -16.97 -10.54 19.55
CA VAL A 24 -18.42 -10.58 19.33
C VAL A 24 -19.16 -10.26 20.64
N LYS A 25 -18.67 -10.77 21.78
CA LYS A 25 -19.32 -10.64 23.11
C LYS A 25 -18.46 -9.96 24.17
N LYS A 26 -17.19 -9.66 23.88
CA LYS A 26 -16.26 -9.06 24.84
C LYS A 26 -15.64 -7.78 24.27
N PRO A 27 -15.37 -6.75 25.09
CA PRO A 27 -14.75 -5.52 24.60
C PRO A 27 -13.24 -5.66 24.33
N ARG A 28 -12.64 -6.83 24.57
CA ARG A 28 -11.20 -7.11 24.39
C ARG A 28 -10.99 -8.51 23.84
N PRO A 29 -9.99 -8.70 22.95
CA PRO A 29 -9.69 -10.00 22.39
C PRO A 29 -8.91 -10.87 23.38
N THR A 30 -8.80 -12.14 23.07
CA THR A 30 -7.87 -13.04 23.73
C THR A 30 -6.43 -12.77 23.26
N ARG A 31 -5.45 -13.30 24.00
CA ARG A 31 -4.05 -13.26 23.58
C ARG A 31 -3.82 -14.04 22.28
N ALA A 32 -4.53 -15.16 22.10
CA ALA A 32 -4.44 -15.97 20.90
C ALA A 32 -4.94 -15.20 19.66
N GLU A 33 -6.11 -14.56 19.76
CA GLU A 33 -6.66 -13.71 18.68
C GLU A 33 -5.74 -12.54 18.32
N SER A 34 -5.17 -11.88 19.33
CA SER A 34 -4.21 -10.79 19.08
C SER A 34 -2.95 -11.31 18.36
N SER A 35 -2.45 -12.48 18.76
CA SER A 35 -1.31 -13.12 18.10
C SER A 35 -1.65 -13.59 16.69
N ASP A 36 -2.88 -14.03 16.44
CA ASP A 36 -3.32 -14.52 15.14
C ASP A 36 -3.35 -13.39 14.10
N VAL A 37 -3.95 -12.25 14.46
CA VAL A 37 -3.94 -11.04 13.62
C VAL A 37 -2.51 -10.57 13.34
N ALA A 38 -1.65 -10.51 14.37
CA ALA A 38 -0.27 -10.10 14.21
C ALA A 38 0.51 -11.03 13.26
N ASN A 39 0.39 -12.35 13.46
CA ASN A 39 1.09 -13.34 12.63
C ASN A 39 0.58 -13.34 11.19
N ALA A 40 -0.71 -13.13 10.94
CA ALA A 40 -1.23 -13.01 9.58
C ALA A 40 -0.58 -11.83 8.81
N VAL A 41 -0.35 -10.70 9.49
CA VAL A 41 0.36 -9.54 8.93
C VAL A 41 1.84 -9.84 8.71
N LEU A 42 2.50 -10.48 9.68
CA LEU A 42 3.92 -10.87 9.60
C LEU A 42 4.18 -11.91 8.50
N ASP A 43 3.26 -12.85 8.30
CA ASP A 43 3.27 -13.81 7.19
C ASP A 43 3.15 -13.10 5.82
N GLY A 44 2.66 -11.86 5.84
CA GLY A 44 2.59 -10.98 4.68
C GLY A 44 1.23 -10.93 4.02
N ALA A 45 0.13 -11.18 4.76
CA ALA A 45 -1.22 -10.97 4.23
C ALA A 45 -1.43 -9.50 3.85
N ASP A 46 -2.15 -9.26 2.74
CA ASP A 46 -2.50 -7.90 2.33
C ASP A 46 -3.69 -7.35 3.12
N CYS A 47 -4.62 -8.23 3.50
CA CYS A 47 -5.77 -7.87 4.30
C CYS A 47 -6.04 -8.92 5.39
N VAL A 48 -6.62 -8.44 6.48
CA VAL A 48 -7.25 -9.23 7.54
C VAL A 48 -8.75 -8.90 7.55
N MET A 49 -9.59 -9.87 7.88
CA MET A 49 -11.04 -9.74 7.75
C MET A 49 -11.77 -10.03 9.05
N LEU A 50 -12.78 -9.21 9.34
CA LEU A 50 -13.76 -9.42 10.40
C LEU A 50 -15.07 -9.89 9.77
N SER A 51 -15.72 -10.86 10.40
CA SER A 51 -16.97 -11.48 9.96
C SER A 51 -18.09 -11.18 10.97
N GLY A 52 -18.38 -12.14 11.87
CA GLY A 52 -19.44 -12.00 12.87
C GLY A 52 -19.14 -10.88 13.88
N GLU A 53 -17.86 -10.58 14.09
CA GLU A 53 -17.37 -9.58 15.03
C GLU A 53 -17.89 -8.17 14.72
N THR A 54 -18.09 -7.85 13.43
CA THR A 54 -18.64 -6.55 12.98
C THR A 54 -20.06 -6.65 12.46
N ALA A 55 -20.45 -7.80 11.90
CA ALA A 55 -21.79 -7.97 11.34
C ALA A 55 -22.89 -8.07 12.41
N LYS A 56 -22.58 -8.65 13.59
CA LYS A 56 -23.55 -8.89 14.66
C LYS A 56 -22.97 -8.81 16.08
N GLY A 57 -21.72 -8.35 16.20
CA GLY A 57 -21.03 -8.23 17.49
C GLY A 57 -21.55 -7.06 18.32
N ASP A 58 -21.39 -7.15 19.63
CA ASP A 58 -21.79 -6.11 20.58
C ASP A 58 -20.75 -4.95 20.61
N TYR A 59 -19.55 -5.16 20.06
CA TYR A 59 -18.41 -4.22 20.07
C TYR A 59 -17.77 -3.96 18.69
N PRO A 60 -18.53 -3.69 17.62
CA PRO A 60 -18.01 -3.67 16.25
C PRO A 60 -16.94 -2.59 16.04
N LEU A 61 -17.11 -1.41 16.65
CA LEU A 61 -16.14 -0.31 16.55
C LEU A 61 -14.81 -0.66 17.24
N GLN A 62 -14.89 -1.19 18.47
CA GLN A 62 -13.71 -1.56 19.25
C GLN A 62 -12.94 -2.70 18.57
N THR A 63 -13.64 -3.64 17.95
CA THR A 63 -13.01 -4.72 17.17
C THR A 63 -12.17 -4.16 16.02
N VAL A 64 -12.72 -3.25 15.21
CA VAL A 64 -11.99 -2.62 14.09
C VAL A 64 -10.79 -1.83 14.60
N GLN A 65 -10.97 -1.03 15.65
CA GLN A 65 -9.87 -0.26 16.26
C GLN A 65 -8.77 -1.16 16.83
N THR A 66 -9.15 -2.30 17.42
CA THR A 66 -8.21 -3.28 17.97
C THR A 66 -7.42 -3.96 16.86
N MET A 67 -8.09 -4.43 15.80
CA MET A 67 -7.44 -5.00 14.62
C MET A 67 -6.46 -3.99 13.99
N HIS A 68 -6.88 -2.74 13.82
CA HIS A 68 -6.03 -1.67 13.29
C HIS A 68 -4.74 -1.49 14.11
N LYS A 69 -4.84 -1.42 15.44
CA LYS A 69 -3.67 -1.29 16.33
C LYS A 69 -2.73 -2.48 16.23
N ILE A 70 -3.26 -3.70 16.22
CA ILE A 70 -2.45 -4.92 16.09
C ILE A 70 -1.72 -4.93 14.74
N CYS A 71 -2.41 -4.57 13.65
CA CYS A 71 -1.78 -4.47 12.34
C CYS A 71 -0.61 -3.49 12.39
N LEU A 72 -0.80 -2.24 12.85
CA LEU A 72 0.27 -1.24 12.92
C LEU A 72 1.51 -1.74 13.69
N GLU A 73 1.33 -2.38 14.84
CA GLU A 73 2.45 -2.94 15.62
C GLU A 73 3.15 -4.09 14.87
N ALA A 74 2.39 -4.98 14.24
CA ALA A 74 2.95 -6.06 13.44
C ALA A 74 3.75 -5.52 12.23
N GLU A 75 3.22 -4.52 11.53
CA GLU A 75 3.92 -3.87 10.40
C GLU A 75 5.21 -3.18 10.86
N ALA A 76 5.21 -2.54 12.03
CA ALA A 76 6.40 -1.90 12.60
C ALA A 76 7.49 -2.91 12.98
N ALA A 77 7.11 -4.11 13.41
CA ALA A 77 8.01 -5.20 13.77
C ALA A 77 8.61 -5.96 12.57
N MET A 78 8.07 -5.76 11.36
CA MET A 78 8.55 -6.45 10.17
C MET A 78 9.95 -6.01 9.74
N HIS A 79 10.76 -6.99 9.31
CA HIS A 79 12.07 -6.75 8.73
C HIS A 79 11.99 -6.44 7.23
N THR A 80 11.33 -5.32 6.89
CA THR A 80 10.97 -4.92 5.52
C THR A 80 12.14 -4.92 4.53
N LYS A 81 13.35 -4.58 4.99
CA LYS A 81 14.54 -4.56 4.14
C LYS A 81 14.90 -5.96 3.61
N GLN A 82 14.80 -6.99 4.43
CA GLN A 82 15.08 -8.36 4.00
C GLN A 82 13.98 -8.89 3.09
N GLU A 83 12.72 -8.60 3.41
CA GLU A 83 11.58 -8.98 2.56
C GLU A 83 11.72 -8.37 1.15
N PHE A 84 12.12 -7.10 1.05
CA PHE A 84 12.42 -6.45 -0.22
C PHE A 84 13.52 -7.18 -1.00
N VAL A 85 14.65 -7.51 -0.34
CA VAL A 85 15.78 -8.21 -0.97
C VAL A 85 15.36 -9.58 -1.49
N ASP A 86 14.64 -10.36 -0.68
CA ASP A 86 14.18 -11.70 -1.04
C ASP A 86 13.20 -11.65 -2.22
N MET A 87 12.27 -10.70 -2.22
CA MET A 87 11.30 -10.49 -3.30
C MET A 87 11.97 -10.01 -4.59
N SER A 88 12.95 -9.12 -4.49
CA SER A 88 13.72 -8.62 -5.63
C SER A 88 14.54 -9.76 -6.26
N ASN A 89 15.24 -10.57 -5.46
CA ASN A 89 16.06 -11.68 -5.94
C ASN A 89 15.25 -12.79 -6.62
N ARG A 90 13.99 -12.97 -6.22
CA ARG A 90 13.07 -13.95 -6.84
C ARG A 90 12.37 -13.41 -8.10
N THR A 91 12.60 -12.16 -8.48
CA THR A 91 12.02 -11.58 -9.70
C THR A 91 12.79 -12.06 -10.93
N PRO A 92 12.12 -12.60 -11.97
CA PRO A 92 12.80 -13.03 -13.20
C PRO A 92 13.57 -11.91 -13.89
N THR A 93 14.69 -12.25 -14.52
CA THR A 93 15.50 -11.32 -15.34
C THR A 93 15.58 -11.87 -16.76
N PRO A 94 15.22 -11.10 -17.80
CA PRO A 94 14.74 -9.70 -17.76
C PRO A 94 13.30 -9.58 -17.24
N THR A 95 12.95 -8.39 -16.74
CA THR A 95 11.58 -8.03 -16.30
C THR A 95 11.05 -6.82 -17.08
N ASP A 96 9.75 -6.54 -16.97
CA ASP A 96 9.15 -5.39 -17.65
C ASP A 96 9.53 -4.06 -16.99
N SER A 97 9.43 -2.96 -17.74
CA SER A 97 9.85 -1.63 -17.28
C SER A 97 9.13 -1.16 -16.01
N THR A 98 7.84 -1.50 -15.86
CA THR A 98 7.08 -1.14 -14.66
C THR A 98 7.60 -1.87 -13.42
N THR A 99 7.93 -3.16 -13.53
CA THR A 99 8.52 -3.93 -12.44
C THR A 99 9.92 -3.45 -12.10
N ALA A 100 10.77 -3.20 -13.11
CA ALA A 100 12.11 -2.66 -12.88
C ALA A 100 12.08 -1.32 -12.13
N VAL A 101 11.18 -0.40 -12.53
CA VAL A 101 11.02 0.90 -11.87
C VAL A 101 10.41 0.77 -10.48
N ALA A 102 9.48 -0.17 -10.26
CA ALA A 102 8.95 -0.43 -8.93
C ALA A 102 10.03 -0.93 -7.97
N ILE A 103 10.88 -1.87 -8.38
CA ILE A 103 12.03 -2.35 -7.58
C ILE A 103 12.97 -1.18 -7.28
N ALA A 104 13.33 -0.39 -8.30
CA ALA A 104 14.22 0.75 -8.12
C ALA A 104 13.63 1.82 -7.19
N ALA A 105 12.32 2.10 -7.29
CA ALA A 105 11.61 3.05 -6.44
C ALA A 105 11.55 2.61 -4.98
N VAL A 106 11.26 1.33 -4.71
CA VAL A 106 11.26 0.79 -3.34
C VAL A 106 12.68 0.76 -2.77
N ASN A 107 13.70 0.42 -3.56
CA ASN A 107 15.08 0.51 -3.10
C ASN A 107 15.46 1.97 -2.75
N ALA A 108 15.09 2.92 -3.61
CA ALA A 108 15.34 4.34 -3.38
C ALA A 108 14.62 4.84 -2.13
N SER A 109 13.36 4.44 -1.89
CA SER A 109 12.61 4.83 -0.69
C SER A 109 13.28 4.34 0.59
N LEU A 110 13.89 3.15 0.58
CA LEU A 110 14.66 2.64 1.70
C LEU A 110 15.98 3.41 1.92
N LYS A 111 16.60 3.93 0.85
CA LYS A 111 17.88 4.65 0.92
C LYS A 111 17.75 6.09 1.37
N CYS A 112 16.76 6.81 0.86
CA CYS A 112 16.51 8.20 1.25
C CYS A 112 15.51 8.33 2.42
N VAL A 113 15.06 7.20 2.98
CA VAL A 113 14.07 7.16 4.06
C VAL A 113 12.83 7.97 3.67
N ALA A 114 12.31 7.72 2.47
CA ALA A 114 11.18 8.48 1.94
C ALA A 114 9.94 8.24 2.80
N THR A 115 9.14 9.29 3.01
CA THR A 115 7.91 9.21 3.81
C THR A 115 6.72 8.67 3.03
N ALA A 116 6.77 8.74 1.69
CA ALA A 116 5.77 8.14 0.81
C ALA A 116 6.32 7.82 -0.59
N ILE A 117 5.67 6.86 -1.25
CA ILE A 117 5.78 6.65 -2.69
C ILE A 117 4.47 7.13 -3.35
N ILE A 118 4.54 8.16 -4.17
CA ILE A 118 3.43 8.67 -4.97
C ILE A 118 3.43 7.93 -6.30
N CYS A 119 2.36 7.20 -6.61
CA CYS A 119 2.21 6.45 -7.84
C CYS A 119 1.01 6.95 -8.64
N ILE A 120 1.25 7.50 -9.83
CA ILE A 120 0.18 7.89 -10.74
C ILE A 120 -0.25 6.66 -11.54
N THR A 121 -1.51 6.24 -11.38
CA THR A 121 -2.00 5.00 -11.99
C THR A 121 -3.41 5.15 -12.53
N THR A 122 -3.71 4.47 -13.64
CA THR A 122 -5.08 4.41 -14.20
C THR A 122 -5.77 3.12 -13.79
N THR A 123 -5.14 1.96 -14.04
CA THR A 123 -5.72 0.64 -13.76
C THR A 123 -5.34 0.07 -12.39
N GLY A 124 -4.45 0.73 -11.64
CA GLY A 124 -3.91 0.25 -10.37
C GLY A 124 -2.64 -0.58 -10.51
N LYS A 125 -2.41 -1.20 -11.68
CA LYS A 125 -1.31 -2.15 -11.92
C LYS A 125 0.06 -1.65 -11.42
N SER A 126 0.43 -0.40 -11.70
CA SER A 126 1.70 0.16 -11.24
C SER A 126 1.81 0.22 -9.71
N ALA A 127 0.75 0.63 -9.02
CA ALA A 127 0.74 0.68 -7.56
C ALA A 127 0.74 -0.73 -6.95
N HIS A 128 0.04 -1.69 -7.58
CA HIS A 128 0.05 -3.10 -7.17
C HIS A 128 1.45 -3.72 -7.26
N VAL A 129 2.19 -3.42 -8.35
CA VAL A 129 3.56 -3.89 -8.53
C VAL A 129 4.50 -3.27 -7.49
N VAL A 130 4.32 -2.01 -7.11
CA VAL A 130 5.09 -1.39 -6.02
C VAL A 130 4.77 -2.07 -4.68
N SER A 131 3.49 -2.32 -4.39
CA SER A 131 3.05 -3.01 -3.16
C SER A 131 3.61 -4.43 -3.02
N LYS A 132 3.82 -5.14 -4.13
CA LYS A 132 4.48 -6.47 -4.15
C LYS A 132 5.86 -6.46 -3.47
N TYR A 133 6.60 -5.35 -3.60
CA TYR A 133 7.94 -5.21 -3.05
C TYR A 133 7.95 -4.65 -1.62
N ARG A 134 6.77 -4.50 -1.01
CA ARG A 134 6.57 -4.20 0.41
C ARG A 134 7.41 -3.02 0.90
N PRO A 135 7.28 -1.81 0.32
CA PRO A 135 7.95 -0.64 0.88
C PRO A 135 7.49 -0.38 2.32
N ARG A 136 8.41 0.14 3.16
CA ARG A 136 8.09 0.52 4.54
C ARG A 136 7.16 1.74 4.61
N CYS A 137 7.27 2.65 3.66
CA CYS A 137 6.42 3.84 3.56
C CYS A 137 5.14 3.54 2.77
N PRO A 138 4.04 4.27 3.04
CA PRO A 138 2.80 4.12 2.28
C PRO A 138 2.97 4.51 0.81
N ILE A 139 2.10 3.92 -0.03
CA ILE A 139 2.02 4.16 -1.47
C ILE A 139 0.75 4.98 -1.74
N ILE A 140 0.91 6.27 -2.02
CA ILE A 140 -0.22 7.13 -2.41
C ILE A 140 -0.53 6.88 -3.90
N ALA A 141 -1.58 6.12 -4.18
CA ALA A 141 -1.99 5.76 -5.53
C ALA A 141 -3.03 6.75 -6.06
N VAL A 142 -2.62 7.61 -6.99
CA VAL A 142 -3.50 8.64 -7.56
C VAL A 142 -4.17 8.11 -8.82
N SER A 143 -5.51 8.06 -8.83
CA SER A 143 -6.30 7.65 -9.98
C SER A 143 -7.55 8.51 -10.15
N ARG A 144 -8.01 8.63 -11.41
CA ARG A 144 -9.30 9.23 -11.77
C ARG A 144 -10.42 8.19 -11.87
N LEU A 145 -10.13 6.91 -11.66
CA LEU A 145 -11.12 5.85 -11.73
C LEU A 145 -11.49 5.42 -10.32
N THR A 146 -12.73 5.74 -9.92
CA THR A 146 -13.26 5.37 -8.61
C THR A 146 -13.16 3.86 -8.33
N GLN A 147 -13.37 3.02 -9.36
CA GLN A 147 -13.22 1.57 -9.26
C GLN A 147 -11.80 1.17 -8.88
N THR A 148 -10.79 1.77 -9.52
CA THR A 148 -9.38 1.51 -9.20
C THR A 148 -9.05 1.94 -7.78
N CYS A 149 -9.55 3.11 -7.33
CA CYS A 149 -9.37 3.56 -5.95
C CYS A 149 -9.97 2.56 -4.95
N ARG A 150 -11.20 2.08 -5.18
CA ARG A 150 -11.84 1.06 -4.31
C ARG A 150 -11.07 -0.26 -4.30
N GLN A 151 -10.62 -0.72 -5.47
CA GLN A 151 -9.89 -1.99 -5.60
C GLN A 151 -8.47 -1.93 -5.01
N ALA A 152 -7.85 -0.75 -4.95
CA ALA A 152 -6.51 -0.57 -4.41
C ALA A 152 -6.40 -0.97 -2.92
N HIS A 153 -7.49 -0.91 -2.16
CA HIS A 153 -7.54 -1.35 -0.75
C HIS A 153 -7.23 -2.84 -0.55
N LEU A 154 -7.28 -3.66 -1.61
CA LEU A 154 -6.88 -5.06 -1.53
C LEU A 154 -5.37 -5.27 -1.40
N PHE A 155 -4.56 -4.25 -1.67
CA PHE A 155 -3.12 -4.33 -1.71
C PHE A 155 -2.49 -3.59 -0.54
N ARG A 156 -1.55 -4.25 0.14
CA ARG A 156 -0.91 -3.70 1.32
C ARG A 156 -0.18 -2.39 1.05
N GLY A 157 -0.32 -1.45 1.98
CA GLY A 157 0.38 -0.17 1.96
C GLY A 157 -0.16 0.85 0.95
N ILE A 158 -1.16 0.51 0.13
CA ILE A 158 -1.73 1.46 -0.84
C ILE A 158 -2.78 2.35 -0.16
N LEU A 159 -2.56 3.66 -0.23
CA LEU A 159 -3.51 4.71 0.10
C LEU A 159 -4.07 5.30 -1.19
N PRO A 160 -5.28 4.91 -1.63
CA PRO A 160 -5.85 5.43 -2.85
C PRO A 160 -6.29 6.89 -2.69
N LEU A 161 -5.91 7.73 -3.66
CA LEU A 161 -6.39 9.10 -3.82
C LEU A 161 -7.22 9.18 -5.11
N TYR A 162 -8.52 9.46 -4.96
CA TYR A 162 -9.38 9.78 -6.08
C TYR A 162 -9.15 11.23 -6.51
N PHE A 163 -8.68 11.41 -7.74
CA PHE A 163 -8.39 12.72 -8.30
C PHE A 163 -9.56 13.16 -9.18
N GLU A 164 -10.29 14.17 -8.72
CA GLU A 164 -11.55 14.62 -9.34
C GLU A 164 -11.38 15.55 -10.53
N GLN A 165 -10.23 16.24 -10.63
CA GLN A 165 -10.05 17.24 -11.68
C GLN A 165 -9.94 16.59 -13.06
N ASP A 166 -10.49 17.28 -14.06
CA ASP A 166 -10.40 16.89 -15.46
C ASP A 166 -8.96 16.82 -15.95
N ARG A 167 -8.77 16.15 -17.10
CA ARG A 167 -7.46 16.03 -17.73
C ARG A 167 -7.04 17.37 -18.31
N ASP A 168 -5.83 17.80 -17.96
CA ASP A 168 -5.19 18.92 -18.65
C ASP A 168 -4.78 18.53 -20.08
N ILE A 169 -4.76 19.52 -20.97
CA ILE A 169 -4.29 19.37 -22.36
C ILE A 169 -2.79 19.05 -22.32
N ASP A 170 -2.05 19.76 -21.49
CA ASP A 170 -0.63 19.51 -21.24
C ASP A 170 -0.46 18.34 -20.26
N TRP A 171 0.19 17.28 -20.74
CA TRP A 171 0.46 16.08 -19.95
C TRP A 171 1.31 16.35 -18.71
N LEU A 172 2.31 17.21 -18.83
CA LEU A 172 3.25 17.48 -17.73
C LEU A 172 2.54 18.25 -16.62
N GLN A 173 1.76 19.26 -16.98
CA GLN A 173 0.91 19.98 -16.03
C GLN A 173 -0.14 19.07 -15.38
N ASP A 174 -0.73 18.15 -16.15
CA ASP A 174 -1.68 17.16 -15.62
C ASP A 174 -1.05 16.21 -14.59
N ILE A 175 0.19 15.78 -14.83
CA ILE A 175 0.95 14.97 -13.87
C ILE A 175 1.27 15.79 -12.61
N ASP A 176 1.76 17.01 -12.77
CA ASP A 176 2.17 17.84 -11.64
C ASP A 176 0.99 18.21 -10.73
N LYS A 177 -0.20 18.49 -11.29
CA LYS A 177 -1.44 18.66 -10.51
C LYS A 177 -1.75 17.44 -9.66
N ARG A 178 -1.61 16.23 -10.23
CA ARG A 178 -1.85 14.97 -9.51
C ARG A 178 -0.81 14.70 -8.42
N ILE A 179 0.45 15.04 -8.65
CA ILE A 179 1.52 14.92 -7.65
C ILE A 179 1.28 15.90 -6.49
N ARG A 180 0.97 17.17 -6.79
CA ARG A 180 0.64 18.16 -5.75
C ARG A 180 -0.56 17.73 -4.92
N ALA A 181 -1.59 17.17 -5.54
CA ALA A 181 -2.74 16.62 -4.83
C ALA A 181 -2.34 15.46 -3.90
N ALA A 182 -1.44 14.57 -4.33
CA ALA A 182 -0.92 13.49 -3.50
C ALA A 182 -0.08 14.01 -2.32
N ILE A 183 0.76 15.01 -2.53
CA ILE A 183 1.54 15.66 -1.46
C ILE A 183 0.60 16.31 -0.45
N ASN A 184 -0.39 17.08 -0.91
CA ASN A 184 -1.37 17.72 -0.03
C ASN A 184 -2.20 16.68 0.74
N PHE A 185 -2.62 15.60 0.09
CA PHE A 185 -3.29 14.48 0.74
C PHE A 185 -2.42 13.86 1.83
N GLY A 186 -1.13 13.62 1.55
CA GLY A 186 -0.18 13.11 2.54
C GLY A 186 0.04 14.08 3.72
N LYS A 187 0.10 15.39 3.46
CA LYS A 187 0.19 16.43 4.50
C LYS A 187 -1.04 16.44 5.41
N THR A 188 -2.24 16.45 4.84
CA THR A 188 -3.51 16.44 5.60
C THR A 188 -3.67 15.19 6.46
N ASN A 189 -3.14 14.04 6.02
CA ASN A 189 -3.17 12.78 6.77
C ASN A 189 -1.96 12.57 7.70
N ASN A 190 -1.12 13.60 7.90
CA ASN A 190 0.10 13.53 8.72
C ASN A 190 1.12 12.46 8.28
N VAL A 191 1.09 12.07 7.00
CA VAL A 191 2.04 11.11 6.40
C VAL A 191 3.28 11.82 5.88
N ILE A 192 3.10 13.02 5.30
CA ILE A 192 4.16 13.79 4.65
C ILE A 192 4.31 15.14 5.35
N LYS A 193 5.54 15.58 5.60
CA LYS A 193 5.91 16.89 6.13
C LYS A 193 6.77 17.66 5.13
N VAL A 194 6.88 18.97 5.34
CA VAL A 194 7.81 19.83 4.60
C VAL A 194 9.24 19.40 4.90
N GLY A 195 10.06 19.30 3.86
CA GLY A 195 11.44 18.80 3.90
C GLY A 195 11.58 17.29 3.71
N ASP A 196 10.48 16.52 3.74
CA ASP A 196 10.55 15.07 3.56
C ASP A 196 10.88 14.68 2.10
N ALA A 197 11.64 13.61 1.94
CA ALA A 197 11.82 12.97 0.65
C ALA A 197 10.61 12.11 0.28
N VAL A 198 10.13 12.24 -0.96
CA VAL A 198 9.08 11.38 -1.54
C VAL A 198 9.55 10.81 -2.87
N ILE A 199 9.15 9.58 -3.16
CA ILE A 199 9.40 8.96 -4.47
C ILE A 199 8.18 9.15 -5.35
N VAL A 200 8.36 9.63 -6.57
CA VAL A 200 7.29 9.82 -7.54
C VAL A 200 7.47 8.85 -8.70
N ILE A 201 6.46 8.03 -8.97
CA ILE A 201 6.43 7.06 -10.07
C ILE A 201 5.38 7.49 -11.10
N THR A 202 5.82 7.68 -12.35
CA THR A 202 4.98 8.11 -13.47
C THR A 202 5.30 7.35 -14.76
N GLY A 203 4.40 7.48 -15.74
CA GLY A 203 4.68 7.08 -17.12
C GLY A 203 5.10 8.26 -17.99
N TRP A 204 5.98 8.02 -18.95
CA TRP A 204 6.48 9.05 -19.87
C TRP A 204 5.43 9.56 -20.87
N ARG A 205 4.44 8.73 -21.21
CA ARG A 205 3.35 9.08 -22.16
C ARG A 205 1.97 8.93 -21.55
N LYS A 206 0.99 9.62 -22.16
CA LYS A 206 -0.44 9.47 -21.87
C LYS A 206 -0.88 8.02 -22.07
N GLY A 207 -1.84 7.57 -21.26
CA GLY A 207 -2.45 6.24 -21.35
C GLY A 207 -1.95 5.26 -20.28
N SER A 208 -2.44 4.03 -20.35
CA SER A 208 -2.10 2.97 -19.40
C SER A 208 -0.88 2.16 -19.83
N GLY A 209 -0.12 1.65 -18.85
CA GLY A 209 0.93 0.64 -19.10
C GLY A 209 2.28 1.17 -19.56
N ALA A 210 2.53 2.48 -19.43
CA ALA A 210 3.79 3.10 -19.82
C ALA A 210 4.62 3.60 -18.63
N THR A 211 4.41 3.03 -17.43
CA THR A 211 5.12 3.42 -16.20
C THR A 211 6.59 3.04 -16.30
N ASN A 212 7.47 4.04 -16.31
CA ASN A 212 8.89 3.87 -16.55
C ASN A 212 9.77 4.97 -15.94
N THR A 213 9.18 5.94 -15.21
CA THR A 213 9.91 7.08 -14.66
C THR A 213 9.80 7.06 -13.14
N MET A 214 10.93 7.25 -12.45
CA MET A 214 10.97 7.53 -11.03
C MET A 214 11.74 8.84 -10.77
N ARG A 215 11.25 9.63 -9.81
CA ARG A 215 11.91 10.85 -9.32
C ARG A 215 11.96 10.82 -7.81
N ILE A 216 13.05 11.34 -7.25
CA ILE A 216 13.15 11.65 -5.81
C ILE A 216 12.89 13.16 -5.71
N VAL A 217 11.89 13.55 -4.93
CA VAL A 217 11.47 14.93 -4.78
C VAL A 217 11.43 15.27 -3.29
N TYR A 218 11.87 16.46 -2.92
CA TYR A 218 11.72 16.98 -1.56
C TYR A 218 10.46 17.84 -1.51
N VAL A 219 9.70 17.68 -0.43
CA VAL A 219 8.42 18.38 -0.27
C VAL A 219 8.66 19.79 0.23
N ASP A 220 8.25 20.77 -0.55
CA ASP A 220 8.20 22.18 -0.15
C ASP A 220 7.00 22.49 0.76
#